data_AF-A0A024FIH0-F1
#
_entry.id   AF-A0A024FIH0-F1
#
_cell.length_a   1.000
_cell.length_b   1.000
_cell.length_c   1.000
_cell.angle_alpha   90.00
_cell.angle_beta   90.00
_cell.angle_gamma   90.00
#
_symmetry.space_group_name_H-M   'P 1'
#
loop_
_entity.id
_entity.type
_entity.pdbx_description
1 polymer ?
#
loop_
_entity_poly.entity_id
_entity_poly.type
_entity_poly.pdbx_seq_one_letter_code
_entity_poly.pdbx_strand_id
1 'polypeptide(L)'
;MENKTSKYFKYAIGEIILVVIGILIALQINNWNENRKELSEENSIIQNLYYEFSENKKMYDQKIVDTENAKQTGYSIMNLMGKSEALIKKQNIDSLLFTFLEPGEFRPSENTINDLIQSGRLRLLKNKALKLLLYNWQSQLKDSKVAFERTELKIDNELVPYLSKHYPLKDIDKYGALNWKENTTLKINKYAIFNDIEFENIIDDYLYRVVAAEKSLKRIGTILDAILEETKYN
;
A
#
# COMPACT_ATOMS: atom_id res chain seq x y z
N MET A 1 72.36 7.39 -46.76
CA MET A 1 71.58 7.98 -45.64
C MET A 1 70.53 6.96 -45.24
N GLU A 2 70.94 5.84 -44.67
CA GLU A 2 70.03 4.73 -44.36
C GLU A 2 70.14 4.39 -42.87
N ASN A 3 69.02 4.01 -42.26
CA ASN A 3 68.81 3.63 -40.86
C ASN A 3 68.48 4.71 -39.81
N LYS A 4 68.45 6.01 -40.14
CA LYS A 4 67.99 7.03 -39.15
C LYS A 4 66.46 7.14 -39.06
N THR A 5 65.74 7.15 -40.19
CA THR A 5 64.26 7.25 -40.24
C THR A 5 63.54 6.07 -39.57
N SER A 6 64.02 4.84 -39.76
CA SER A 6 63.46 3.64 -39.09
C SER A 6 63.60 3.70 -37.57
N LYS A 7 64.70 4.28 -37.07
CA LYS A 7 64.93 4.46 -35.63
C LYS A 7 63.92 5.46 -35.04
N TYR A 8 63.76 6.64 -35.64
CA TYR A 8 62.77 7.63 -35.18
C TYR A 8 61.33 7.13 -35.27
N PHE A 9 60.99 6.33 -36.29
CA PHE A 9 59.66 5.76 -36.44
C PHE A 9 59.31 4.76 -35.32
N LYS A 10 60.26 3.89 -34.92
CA LYS A 10 60.08 2.97 -33.79
C LYS A 10 59.90 3.70 -32.45
N TYR A 11 60.64 4.79 -32.23
CA TYR A 11 60.49 5.62 -31.04
C TYR A 11 59.13 6.33 -30.99
N ALA A 12 58.68 6.90 -32.11
CA ALA A 12 57.37 7.57 -32.19
C ALA A 12 56.20 6.59 -31.97
N ILE A 13 56.28 5.36 -32.49
CA ILE A 13 55.27 4.32 -32.21
C ILE A 13 55.28 3.92 -30.73
N GLY A 14 56.45 3.75 -30.12
CA GLY A 14 56.56 3.45 -28.70
C GLY A 14 55.93 4.53 -27.82
N GLU A 15 56.13 5.80 -28.17
CA GLU A 15 55.52 6.95 -27.48
C GLU A 15 53.99 6.96 -27.62
N ILE A 16 53.46 6.74 -28.82
CA ILE A 16 52.01 6.64 -29.04
C ILE A 16 51.41 5.50 -28.21
N ILE A 17 52.03 4.32 -28.22
CA ILE A 17 51.55 3.17 -27.43
C ILE A 17 51.54 3.50 -25.93
N LEU A 18 52.60 4.15 -25.44
CA LEU A 18 52.71 4.52 -24.03
C LEU A 18 51.65 5.56 -23.62
N VAL A 19 51.38 6.55 -24.48
CA VAL A 19 50.30 7.52 -24.30
C VAL A 19 48.93 6.83 -24.30
N VAL A 20 48.68 5.93 -25.25
CA VAL A 20 47.42 5.17 -25.32
C VAL A 20 47.21 4.32 -24.07
N ILE A 21 48.23 3.62 -23.58
CA ILE A 21 48.16 2.88 -22.32
C ILE A 21 47.84 3.82 -21.15
N GLY A 22 48.48 4.99 -21.08
CA GLY A 22 48.19 6.00 -20.07
C GLY A 22 46.74 6.45 -20.07
N ILE A 23 46.17 6.74 -21.25
CA ILE A 23 44.76 7.12 -21.41
C ILE A 23 43.83 5.97 -21.00
N LEU A 24 44.12 4.75 -21.41
CA LEU A 24 43.31 3.59 -21.07
C LEU A 24 43.29 3.32 -19.56
N ILE A 25 44.44 3.43 -18.88
CA ILE A 25 44.52 3.29 -17.42
C ILE A 25 43.72 4.41 -16.74
N ALA A 26 43.86 5.66 -17.20
CA ALA A 26 43.10 6.79 -16.65
C ALA A 26 41.58 6.58 -16.80
N LEU A 27 41.12 6.13 -17.97
CA LEU A 27 39.72 5.78 -18.22
C LEU A 27 39.25 4.62 -17.34
N GLN A 28 40.07 3.59 -17.15
CA GLN A 28 39.73 2.46 -16.28
C GLN A 28 39.57 2.89 -14.82
N ILE A 29 40.48 3.71 -14.30
CA ILE A 29 40.39 4.26 -12.94
C ILE A 29 39.12 5.10 -12.79
N ASN A 30 38.79 5.93 -13.78
CA ASN A 30 37.58 6.74 -13.76
C ASN A 30 36.31 5.87 -13.75
N ASN A 31 36.22 4.91 -14.66
CA ASN A 31 35.07 3.98 -14.75
C ASN A 31 34.92 3.14 -13.46
N TRP A 32 36.03 2.71 -12.85
CA TRP A 32 35.98 2.00 -11.57
C TRP A 32 35.45 2.88 -10.43
N ASN A 33 35.89 4.13 -10.36
CA ASN A 33 35.40 5.07 -9.36
C ASN A 33 33.92 5.41 -9.57
N GLU A 34 33.46 5.57 -10.80
CA GLU A 34 32.04 5.77 -11.16
C GLU A 34 31.20 4.56 -10.76
N ASN A 35 31.60 3.35 -11.16
CA ASN A 35 30.91 2.11 -10.77
C ASN A 35 30.80 1.97 -9.24
N ARG A 36 31.84 2.32 -8.48
CA ARG A 36 31.82 2.30 -7.02
C ARG A 36 30.79 3.28 -6.46
N LYS A 37 30.69 4.49 -7.02
CA LYS A 37 29.69 5.49 -6.60
C LYS A 37 28.27 5.02 -6.92
N GLU A 38 28.05 4.48 -8.12
CA GLU A 38 26.73 3.92 -8.51
C GLU A 38 26.31 2.76 -7.60
N LEU A 39 27.23 1.85 -7.26
CA LEU A 39 26.94 0.76 -6.31
C LEU A 39 26.62 1.28 -4.91
N SER A 40 27.34 2.30 -4.44
CA SER A 40 27.04 2.93 -3.14
C SER A 40 25.67 3.58 -3.13
N GLU A 41 25.28 4.24 -4.23
CA GLU A 41 23.97 4.85 -4.36
C GLU A 41 22.86 3.80 -4.46
N GLU A 42 23.06 2.75 -5.26
CA GLU A 42 22.14 1.60 -5.34
C GLU A 42 21.89 0.97 -3.97
N ASN A 43 22.95 0.74 -3.19
CA ASN A 43 22.82 0.19 -1.82
C ASN A 43 22.03 1.12 -0.89
N SER A 44 22.27 2.44 -0.98
CA SER A 44 21.50 3.41 -0.19
C SER A 44 20.02 3.41 -0.58
N ILE A 45 19.72 3.30 -1.88
CA ILE A 45 18.34 3.20 -2.38
C ILE A 45 17.67 1.93 -1.83
N ILE A 46 18.33 0.77 -1.93
CA ILE A 46 17.80 -0.51 -1.45
C ILE A 46 17.52 -0.46 0.05
N GLN A 47 18.42 0.13 0.84
CA GLN A 47 18.22 0.30 2.28
C GLN A 47 17.00 1.20 2.58
N ASN A 48 16.86 2.33 1.89
CA ASN A 48 15.71 3.22 2.07
C ASN A 48 14.39 2.52 1.72
N LEU A 49 14.37 1.77 0.61
CA LEU A 49 13.21 0.95 0.22
C LEU A 49 12.91 -0.08 1.32
N TYR A 50 13.91 -0.82 1.81
CA TYR A 50 13.70 -1.80 2.88
C TYR A 50 13.04 -1.18 4.13
N TYR A 51 13.55 -0.01 4.59
CA TYR A 51 12.99 0.67 5.75
C TYR A 51 11.55 1.16 5.51
N GLU A 52 11.31 1.83 4.38
CA GLU A 52 9.97 2.31 4.01
C GLU A 52 8.96 1.15 3.91
N PHE A 53 9.34 0.07 3.24
CA PHE A 53 8.48 -1.10 3.09
C PHE A 53 8.26 -1.86 4.41
N SER A 54 9.23 -1.83 5.33
CA SER A 54 9.09 -2.43 6.66
C SER A 54 8.07 -1.67 7.51
N GLU A 55 8.03 -0.34 7.42
CA GLU A 55 6.98 0.46 8.09
C GLU A 55 5.62 0.26 7.40
N ASN A 56 5.59 0.23 6.07
CA ASN A 56 4.38 -0.07 5.31
C ASN A 56 3.81 -1.45 5.66
N LYS A 57 4.67 -2.45 5.95
CA LYS A 57 4.25 -3.78 6.40
C LYS A 57 3.45 -3.73 7.70
N LYS A 58 3.93 -2.96 8.69
CA LYS A 58 3.22 -2.80 9.98
C LYS A 58 1.83 -2.19 9.78
N MET A 59 1.73 -1.17 8.93
CA MET A 59 0.45 -0.54 8.58
C MET A 59 -0.47 -1.52 7.85
N TYR A 60 0.10 -2.31 6.93
CA TYR A 60 -0.63 -3.33 6.18
C TYR A 60 -1.19 -4.40 7.11
N ASP A 61 -0.39 -4.91 8.04
CA ASP A 61 -0.77 -6.00 8.96
C ASP A 61 -1.94 -5.57 9.87
N GLN A 62 -1.97 -4.32 10.32
CA GLN A 62 -3.13 -3.80 11.05
C GLN A 62 -4.35 -3.66 10.12
N LYS A 63 -4.15 -3.08 8.93
CA LYS A 63 -5.25 -2.76 8.00
C LYS A 63 -5.95 -4.02 7.48
N ILE A 64 -5.21 -5.10 7.22
CA ILE A 64 -5.83 -6.36 6.79
C ILE A 64 -6.72 -6.95 7.89
N VAL A 65 -6.29 -6.86 9.15
CA VAL A 65 -7.09 -7.31 10.30
C VAL A 65 -8.36 -6.46 10.45
N ASP A 66 -8.25 -5.13 10.37
CA ASP A 66 -9.42 -4.23 10.45
C ASP A 66 -10.43 -4.55 9.35
N THR A 67 -9.95 -4.73 8.12
CA THR A 67 -10.80 -5.01 6.95
C THR A 67 -11.47 -6.39 7.08
N GLU A 68 -10.74 -7.39 7.57
CA GLU A 68 -11.30 -8.72 7.84
C GLU A 68 -12.36 -8.67 8.94
N ASN A 69 -12.12 -7.91 10.02
CA ASN A 69 -13.10 -7.71 11.10
C ASN A 69 -14.38 -7.02 10.59
N ALA A 70 -14.25 -5.97 9.78
CA ALA A 70 -15.39 -5.30 9.15
C ALA A 70 -16.19 -6.30 8.29
N LYS A 71 -15.52 -7.08 7.44
CA LYS A 71 -16.17 -8.11 6.61
C LYS A 71 -16.94 -9.14 7.46
N GLN A 72 -16.30 -9.73 8.48
CA GLN A 72 -16.96 -10.72 9.34
C GLN A 72 -18.15 -10.12 10.10
N THR A 73 -18.03 -8.86 10.50
CA THR A 73 -19.12 -8.13 11.14
C THR A 73 -20.27 -7.88 10.17
N GLY A 74 -19.98 -7.54 8.92
CA GLY A 74 -20.98 -7.42 7.86
C GLY A 74 -21.76 -8.72 7.62
N TYR A 75 -21.07 -9.86 7.55
CA TYR A 75 -21.74 -11.17 7.49
C TYR A 75 -22.60 -11.44 8.73
N SER A 76 -22.13 -11.03 9.91
CA SER A 76 -22.89 -11.17 11.16
C SER A 76 -24.17 -10.32 11.14
N ILE A 77 -24.10 -9.08 10.65
CA ILE A 77 -25.25 -8.19 10.47
C ILE A 77 -26.24 -8.79 9.45
N MET A 78 -25.76 -9.25 8.30
CA MET A 78 -26.59 -9.89 7.28
C MET A 78 -27.32 -11.13 7.82
N ASN A 79 -26.65 -11.94 8.65
CA ASN A 79 -27.27 -13.12 9.28
C ASN A 79 -28.38 -12.78 10.28
N LEU A 80 -28.44 -11.53 10.76
CA LEU A 80 -29.49 -11.04 11.66
C LEU A 80 -30.71 -10.49 10.91
N MET A 81 -30.61 -10.26 9.60
CA MET A 81 -31.74 -9.78 8.79
C MET A 81 -32.91 -10.76 8.82
N GLY A 82 -34.11 -10.23 9.02
CA GLY A 82 -35.36 -10.99 9.16
C GLY A 82 -35.45 -11.89 10.40
N LYS A 83 -34.49 -11.80 11.35
CA LYS A 83 -34.56 -12.57 12.60
C LYS A 83 -35.48 -11.88 13.61
N SER A 84 -35.99 -12.66 14.55
CA SER A 84 -36.80 -12.13 15.65
C SER A 84 -36.00 -11.13 16.49
N GLU A 85 -36.64 -10.06 16.95
CA GLU A 85 -36.02 -9.03 17.80
C GLU A 85 -35.36 -9.62 19.07
N ALA A 86 -35.91 -10.69 19.64
CA ALA A 86 -35.34 -11.39 20.79
C ALA A 86 -33.96 -12.01 20.52
N LEU A 87 -33.65 -12.39 19.27
CA LEU A 87 -32.33 -12.87 18.86
C LEU A 87 -31.37 -11.71 18.63
N ILE A 88 -31.85 -10.65 17.98
CA ILE A 88 -31.05 -9.45 17.66
C ILE A 88 -30.58 -8.78 18.96
N LYS A 89 -31.46 -8.67 19.97
CA LYS A 89 -31.15 -8.11 21.30
C LYS A 89 -30.06 -8.85 22.08
N LYS A 90 -29.71 -10.09 21.71
CA LYS A 90 -28.60 -10.83 22.33
C LYS A 90 -27.24 -10.35 21.83
N GLN A 91 -27.22 -9.60 20.73
CA GLN A 91 -26.01 -9.07 20.11
C GLN A 91 -25.82 -7.60 20.46
N ASN A 92 -24.57 -7.17 20.46
CA ASN A 92 -24.23 -5.75 20.62
C ASN A 92 -24.25 -5.05 19.25
N ILE A 93 -25.44 -4.72 18.76
CA ILE A 93 -25.62 -4.13 17.42
C ILE A 93 -24.84 -2.82 17.25
N ASP A 94 -24.77 -2.00 18.30
CA ASP A 94 -24.08 -0.72 18.25
C ASP A 94 -22.58 -0.91 17.93
N SER A 95 -21.95 -1.88 18.60
CA SER A 95 -20.55 -2.25 18.34
C SER A 95 -20.37 -2.89 16.96
N LEU A 96 -21.32 -3.72 16.52
CA LEU A 96 -21.24 -4.35 15.20
C LEU A 96 -21.33 -3.30 14.08
N LEU A 97 -22.27 -2.36 14.18
CA LEU A 97 -22.40 -1.28 13.20
C LEU A 97 -21.15 -0.41 13.18
N PHE A 98 -20.57 -0.11 14.35
CA PHE A 98 -19.31 0.64 14.43
C PHE A 98 -18.16 -0.08 13.71
N THR A 99 -17.89 -1.34 14.05
CA THR A 99 -16.82 -2.11 13.38
C THR A 99 -17.06 -2.26 11.88
N PHE A 100 -18.33 -2.42 11.47
CA PHE A 100 -18.66 -2.57 10.06
C PHE A 100 -18.43 -1.30 9.25
N LEU A 101 -18.64 -0.14 9.86
CA LEU A 101 -18.45 1.19 9.27
C LEU A 101 -16.99 1.62 9.16
N GLU A 102 -16.05 0.88 9.74
CA GLU A 102 -14.66 1.30 9.91
C GLU A 102 -13.62 0.40 9.20
N PRO A 103 -13.79 0.01 7.92
CA PRO A 103 -12.71 -0.69 7.20
C PRO A 103 -11.49 0.23 6.98
N GLY A 104 -11.70 1.56 6.96
CA GLY A 104 -10.69 2.59 6.75
C GLY A 104 -9.97 2.46 5.39
N GLU A 105 -8.79 3.06 5.25
CA GLU A 105 -7.98 2.99 4.02
C GLU A 105 -6.54 2.55 4.34
N PHE A 106 -5.92 1.81 3.42
CA PHE A 106 -4.48 1.56 3.46
C PHE A 106 -3.71 2.69 2.78
N ARG A 107 -3.02 3.53 3.56
CA ARG A 107 -2.23 4.68 3.09
C ARG A 107 -0.74 4.53 3.41
N PRO A 108 0.01 3.71 2.66
CA PRO A 108 1.44 3.53 2.90
C PRO A 108 2.27 4.75 2.47
N SER A 109 3.52 4.82 2.94
CA SER A 109 4.52 5.75 2.39
C SER A 109 4.95 5.30 0.99
N GLU A 110 5.03 6.25 0.07
CA GLU A 110 5.58 6.06 -1.27
C GLU A 110 6.72 7.06 -1.56
N ASN A 111 7.28 7.69 -0.52
CA ASN A 111 8.25 8.78 -0.67
C ASN A 111 9.49 8.32 -1.43
N THR A 112 10.03 7.15 -1.08
CA THR A 112 11.24 6.62 -1.71
C THR A 112 10.99 6.29 -3.17
N ILE A 113 9.89 5.59 -3.49
CA ILE A 113 9.55 5.23 -4.88
C ILE A 113 9.29 6.48 -5.72
N ASN A 114 8.51 7.44 -5.20
CA ASN A 114 8.18 8.65 -5.91
C ASN A 114 9.42 9.49 -6.23
N ASP A 115 10.34 9.62 -5.27
CA ASP A 115 11.64 10.27 -5.49
C ASP A 115 12.45 9.57 -6.58
N LEU A 116 12.57 8.23 -6.54
CA LEU A 116 13.31 7.45 -7.54
C LEU A 116 12.78 7.63 -8.97
N ILE A 117 11.46 7.69 -9.11
CA ILE A 117 10.80 7.87 -10.41
C ILE A 117 10.97 9.30 -10.90
N GLN A 118 10.65 10.29 -10.07
CA GLN A 118 10.71 11.70 -10.45
C GLN A 118 12.14 12.16 -10.77
N SER A 119 13.13 11.65 -10.03
CA SER A 119 14.53 11.98 -10.27
C SER A 119 15.20 11.11 -11.34
N GLY A 120 14.49 10.13 -11.91
CA GLY A 120 15.06 9.15 -12.85
C GLY A 120 16.13 8.22 -12.24
N ARG A 121 16.26 8.17 -10.91
CA ARG A 121 17.25 7.34 -10.20
C ARG A 121 16.85 5.88 -10.14
N LEU A 122 15.62 5.53 -10.49
CA LEU A 122 15.19 4.12 -10.64
C LEU A 122 16.09 3.32 -11.60
N ARG A 123 16.74 3.98 -12.57
CA ARG A 123 17.71 3.34 -13.48
C ARG A 123 18.94 2.75 -12.78
N LEU A 124 19.27 3.26 -11.58
CA LEU A 124 20.42 2.83 -10.79
C LEU A 124 20.20 1.46 -10.14
N LEU A 125 18.94 1.05 -9.95
CA LEU A 125 18.62 -0.30 -9.49
C LEU A 125 18.96 -1.32 -10.60
N LYS A 126 19.91 -2.21 -10.36
CA LYS A 126 20.30 -3.28 -11.28
C LYS A 126 19.34 -4.46 -11.19
N ASN A 127 18.79 -4.72 -10.01
CA ASN A 127 17.80 -5.78 -9.80
C ASN A 127 16.52 -5.48 -10.61
N LYS A 128 16.33 -6.25 -11.68
CA LYS A 128 15.15 -6.11 -12.57
C LYS A 128 13.86 -6.59 -11.92
N ALA A 129 13.93 -7.61 -11.07
CA ALA A 129 12.78 -8.12 -10.33
C ALA A 129 12.26 -7.06 -9.36
N LEU A 130 13.15 -6.46 -8.58
CA LEU A 130 12.81 -5.34 -7.68
C LEU A 130 12.17 -4.19 -8.46
N LYS A 131 12.74 -3.75 -9.58
CA LYS A 131 12.14 -2.68 -10.41
C LYS A 131 10.72 -3.01 -10.84
N LEU A 132 10.47 -4.24 -11.30
CA LEU A 132 9.13 -4.67 -11.71
C LEU A 132 8.15 -4.66 -10.52
N LEU A 133 8.60 -5.13 -9.35
CA LEU A 133 7.80 -5.10 -8.13
C LEU A 133 7.43 -3.67 -7.71
N LEU A 134 8.35 -2.71 -7.80
CA LEU A 134 8.07 -1.30 -7.49
C LEU A 134 7.03 -0.69 -8.44
N TYR A 135 7.06 -1.03 -9.73
CA TYR A 135 6.00 -0.62 -10.67
C TYR A 135 4.65 -1.28 -10.35
N ASN A 136 4.67 -2.58 -10.04
CA ASN A 136 3.46 -3.31 -9.66
C ASN A 136 2.85 -2.76 -8.37
N TRP A 137 3.69 -2.38 -7.40
CA TRP A 137 3.28 -1.74 -6.17
C TRP A 137 2.47 -0.47 -6.44
N GLN A 138 3.00 0.46 -7.25
CA GLN A 138 2.27 1.69 -7.59
C GLN A 138 0.93 1.42 -8.29
N SER A 139 0.92 0.47 -9.24
CA SER A 139 -0.31 0.09 -9.93
C SER A 139 -1.34 -0.49 -8.96
N GLN A 140 -0.94 -1.41 -8.09
CA GLN A 140 -1.85 -2.05 -7.15
C GLN A 140 -2.31 -1.13 -6.02
N LEU A 141 -1.48 -0.17 -5.60
CA LEU A 141 -1.92 0.88 -4.68
C LEU A 141 -3.02 1.73 -5.27
N LYS A 142 -2.92 2.11 -6.56
CA LYS A 142 -3.98 2.84 -7.26
C LYS A 142 -5.28 2.02 -7.32
N ASP A 143 -5.19 0.75 -7.66
CA ASP A 143 -6.36 -0.15 -7.70
C ASP A 143 -7.01 -0.29 -6.31
N SER A 144 -6.20 -0.45 -5.27
CA SER A 144 -6.71 -0.58 -3.91
C SER A 144 -7.31 0.71 -3.39
N LYS A 145 -6.72 1.86 -3.72
CA LYS A 145 -7.29 3.17 -3.39
C LYS A 145 -8.70 3.30 -3.95
N VAL A 146 -8.89 2.98 -5.24
CA VAL A 146 -10.21 3.00 -5.89
C VAL A 146 -11.19 2.03 -5.19
N ALA A 147 -10.73 0.87 -4.73
CA ALA A 147 -11.58 -0.08 -4.00
C ALA A 147 -12.03 0.47 -2.62
N PHE A 148 -11.15 1.14 -1.90
CA PHE A 148 -11.47 1.78 -0.62
C PHE A 148 -12.33 3.04 -0.80
N GLU A 149 -12.06 3.89 -1.79
CA GLU A 149 -12.91 5.05 -2.13
C GLU A 149 -14.36 4.62 -2.42
N ARG A 150 -14.56 3.49 -3.11
CA ARG A 150 -15.91 2.93 -3.34
C ARG A 150 -16.60 2.46 -2.07
N THR A 151 -15.84 2.06 -1.06
CA THR A 151 -16.34 1.69 0.26
C THR A 151 -16.76 2.94 1.04
N GLU A 152 -15.93 3.99 1.04
CA GLU A 152 -16.22 5.29 1.66
C GLU A 152 -17.47 5.94 1.05
N LEU A 153 -17.58 5.95 -0.29
CA LEU A 153 -18.74 6.50 -0.99
C LEU A 153 -20.05 5.84 -0.58
N LYS A 154 -20.03 4.56 -0.21
CA LYS A 154 -21.22 3.84 0.28
C LYS A 154 -21.58 4.21 1.71
N ILE A 155 -20.58 4.44 2.56
CA ILE A 155 -20.80 4.95 3.91
C ILE A 155 -21.45 6.34 3.82
N ASP A 156 -20.83 7.25 3.08
CA ASP A 156 -21.21 8.67 3.09
C ASP A 156 -22.52 8.95 2.36
N ASN A 157 -22.81 8.24 1.27
CA ASN A 157 -23.97 8.54 0.42
C ASN A 157 -25.18 7.65 0.69
N GLU A 158 -25.02 6.50 1.33
CA GLU A 158 -26.09 5.51 1.50
C GLU A 158 -26.24 5.10 2.97
N LEU A 159 -25.21 4.51 3.57
CA LEU A 159 -25.32 3.89 4.89
C LEU A 159 -25.56 4.92 6.01
N VAL A 160 -24.74 5.97 6.09
CA VAL A 160 -24.91 7.02 7.12
C VAL A 160 -26.20 7.82 6.90
N PRO A 161 -26.56 8.25 5.68
CA PRO A 161 -27.86 8.88 5.43
C PRO A 161 -29.05 8.03 5.86
N TYR A 162 -29.04 6.72 5.60
CA TYR A 162 -30.06 5.81 6.09
C TYR A 162 -30.05 5.71 7.62
N LEU A 163 -28.90 5.38 8.22
CA LEU A 163 -28.77 5.19 9.67
C LEU A 163 -29.13 6.47 10.44
N SER A 164 -28.81 7.66 9.94
CA SER A 164 -29.14 8.93 10.59
C SER A 164 -30.65 9.15 10.80
N LYS A 165 -31.49 8.48 9.99
CA LYS A 165 -32.96 8.55 10.07
C LYS A 165 -33.56 7.41 10.90
N HIS A 166 -32.89 6.26 10.94
CA HIS A 166 -33.46 5.01 11.44
C HIS A 166 -32.74 4.42 12.67
N TYR A 167 -31.55 4.95 13.02
CA TYR A 167 -30.70 4.44 14.10
C TYR A 167 -30.04 5.58 14.90
N PRO A 168 -29.89 5.44 16.23
CA PRO A 168 -29.16 6.44 17.01
C PRO A 168 -27.65 6.36 16.78
N LEU A 169 -27.10 7.24 15.92
CA LEU A 169 -25.65 7.30 15.67
C LEU A 169 -24.83 7.51 16.95
N LYS A 170 -25.36 8.24 17.94
CA LYS A 170 -24.76 8.39 19.28
C LYS A 170 -24.42 7.03 19.93
N ASP A 171 -25.28 6.02 19.75
CA ASP A 171 -25.07 4.69 20.32
C ASP A 171 -23.93 3.96 19.59
N ILE A 172 -23.80 4.15 18.28
CA ILE A 172 -22.71 3.61 17.46
C ILE A 172 -21.38 4.30 17.85
N ASP A 173 -21.39 5.63 17.86
CA ASP A 173 -20.22 6.49 18.12
C ASP A 173 -19.62 6.32 19.52
N LYS A 174 -20.35 5.68 20.44
CA LYS A 174 -19.82 5.22 21.74
C LYS A 174 -18.61 4.30 21.59
N TYR A 175 -18.54 3.53 20.52
CA TYR A 175 -17.44 2.60 20.24
C TYR A 175 -16.30 3.25 19.46
N GLY A 176 -16.50 4.47 18.96
CA GLY A 176 -15.52 5.23 18.21
C GLY A 176 -14.83 6.34 19.02
N ALA A 177 -14.20 7.26 18.28
CA ALA A 177 -13.42 8.36 18.85
C ALA A 177 -14.24 9.30 19.75
N LEU A 178 -15.54 9.47 19.47
CA LEU A 178 -16.43 10.29 20.31
C LEU A 178 -16.66 9.68 21.70
N ASN A 179 -16.60 8.35 21.83
CA ASN A 179 -16.55 7.63 23.10
C ASN A 179 -17.62 8.10 24.11
N TRP A 180 -18.85 8.29 23.62
CA TRP A 180 -20.00 8.71 24.42
C TRP A 180 -20.21 7.77 25.62
N LYS A 181 -20.35 8.33 26.82
CA LYS A 181 -20.50 7.51 28.05
C LYS A 181 -21.89 6.90 28.18
N GLU A 182 -22.87 7.51 27.53
CA GLU A 182 -24.27 7.12 27.63
C GLU A 182 -24.89 6.97 26.24
N ASN A 183 -25.83 6.04 26.12
CA ASN A 183 -26.63 5.86 24.92
C ASN A 183 -27.63 7.02 24.75
N THR A 184 -28.39 7.03 23.66
CA THR A 184 -29.50 7.94 23.44
C THR A 184 -30.59 7.74 24.50
N THR A 185 -31.23 8.84 24.90
CA THR A 185 -32.43 8.80 25.76
C THR A 185 -33.73 8.86 24.95
N LEU A 186 -33.62 8.99 23.62
CA LEU A 186 -34.77 9.02 22.71
C LEU A 186 -35.38 7.62 22.55
N LYS A 187 -36.71 7.54 22.48
CA LYS A 187 -37.43 6.29 22.24
C LYS A 187 -37.45 5.98 20.74
N ILE A 188 -36.59 5.07 20.30
CA ILE A 188 -36.45 4.66 18.90
C ILE A 188 -36.46 3.13 18.84
N ASN A 189 -37.24 2.55 17.92
CA ASN A 189 -37.13 1.12 17.62
C ASN A 189 -35.93 0.85 16.71
N LYS A 190 -34.73 0.88 17.28
CA LYS A 190 -33.48 0.75 16.51
C LYS A 190 -33.30 -0.63 15.84
N TYR A 191 -34.05 -1.65 16.27
CA TYR A 191 -34.01 -2.99 15.66
C TYR A 191 -34.91 -3.10 14.42
N ALA A 192 -35.71 -2.08 14.12
CA ALA A 192 -36.58 -2.07 12.94
C ALA A 192 -35.80 -2.21 11.62
N ILE A 193 -34.56 -1.68 11.57
CA ILE A 193 -33.69 -1.75 10.39
C ILE A 193 -33.43 -3.19 9.93
N PHE A 194 -33.47 -4.18 10.82
CA PHE A 194 -33.24 -5.60 10.48
C PHE A 194 -34.42 -6.26 9.75
N ASN A 195 -35.55 -5.56 9.62
CA ASN A 195 -36.70 -6.00 8.84
C ASN A 195 -37.00 -5.03 7.69
N ASP A 196 -36.00 -4.22 7.30
CA ASP A 196 -36.09 -3.26 6.21
C ASP A 196 -35.25 -3.73 5.01
N ILE A 197 -35.90 -3.86 3.86
CA ILE A 197 -35.26 -4.29 2.61
C ILE A 197 -34.29 -3.23 2.08
N GLU A 198 -34.53 -1.94 2.36
CA GLU A 198 -33.59 -0.88 1.98
C GLU A 198 -32.26 -1.08 2.72
N PHE A 199 -32.31 -1.33 4.03
CA PHE A 199 -31.12 -1.61 4.82
C PHE A 199 -30.41 -2.88 4.36
N GLU A 200 -31.14 -3.97 4.12
CA GLU A 200 -30.55 -5.23 3.63
C GLU A 200 -29.75 -5.01 2.34
N ASN A 201 -30.33 -4.30 1.36
CA ASN A 201 -29.70 -4.02 0.09
C ASN A 201 -28.46 -3.12 0.22
N ILE A 202 -28.52 -2.09 1.07
CA ILE A 202 -27.36 -1.21 1.31
C ILE A 202 -26.22 -2.00 1.95
N ILE A 203 -26.51 -2.84 2.94
CA ILE A 203 -25.52 -3.67 3.64
C ILE A 203 -24.90 -4.69 2.68
N ASP A 204 -25.70 -5.35 1.82
CA ASP A 204 -25.21 -6.31 0.84
C ASP A 204 -24.24 -5.66 -0.16
N ASP A 205 -24.62 -4.54 -0.80
CA ASP A 205 -23.74 -3.88 -1.76
C ASP A 205 -22.49 -3.29 -1.08
N TYR A 206 -22.62 -2.76 0.13
CA TYR A 206 -21.47 -2.29 0.91
C TYR A 206 -20.52 -3.44 1.28
N LEU A 207 -21.04 -4.57 1.76
CA LEU A 207 -20.26 -5.77 2.07
C LEU A 207 -19.52 -6.28 0.81
N TYR A 208 -20.17 -6.23 -0.36
CA TYR A 208 -19.50 -6.54 -1.62
C TYR A 208 -18.29 -5.62 -1.88
N ARG A 209 -18.37 -4.33 -1.58
CA ARG A 209 -17.23 -3.39 -1.70
C ARG A 209 -16.12 -3.71 -0.69
N VAL A 210 -16.48 -4.01 0.57
CA VAL A 210 -15.51 -4.42 1.61
C VAL A 210 -14.74 -5.67 1.18
N VAL A 211 -15.42 -6.69 0.65
CA VAL A 211 -14.77 -7.90 0.11
C VAL A 211 -13.83 -7.58 -1.05
N ALA A 212 -14.23 -6.65 -1.94
CA ALA A 212 -13.37 -6.22 -3.04
C ALA A 212 -12.12 -5.47 -2.55
N ALA A 213 -12.25 -4.60 -1.53
CA ALA A 213 -11.14 -3.89 -0.91
C ALA A 213 -10.19 -4.82 -0.15
N GLU A 214 -10.71 -5.82 0.56
CA GLU A 214 -9.88 -6.87 1.18
C GLU A 214 -9.06 -7.62 0.12
N LYS A 215 -9.68 -7.95 -1.02
CA LYS A 215 -8.99 -8.65 -2.11
C LYS A 215 -7.88 -7.80 -2.74
N SER A 216 -8.09 -6.50 -2.92
CA SER A 216 -7.03 -5.60 -3.41
C SER A 216 -5.90 -5.48 -2.38
N LEU A 217 -6.24 -5.40 -1.09
CA LEU A 217 -5.26 -5.36 -0.01
C LEU A 217 -4.42 -6.65 0.01
N LYS A 218 -5.01 -7.84 -0.09
CA LYS A 218 -4.25 -9.11 -0.15
C LYS A 218 -3.23 -9.15 -1.30
N ARG A 219 -3.55 -8.56 -2.46
CA ARG A 219 -2.60 -8.44 -3.58
C ARG A 219 -1.44 -7.51 -3.25
N ILE A 220 -1.72 -6.37 -2.61
CA ILE A 220 -0.69 -5.46 -2.11
C ILE A 220 0.23 -6.19 -1.14
N GLY A 221 -0.32 -6.97 -0.20
CA GLY A 221 0.47 -7.74 0.75
C GLY A 221 1.48 -8.67 0.09
N THR A 222 1.06 -9.39 -0.96
CA THR A 222 1.98 -10.25 -1.74
C THR A 222 3.13 -9.47 -2.38
N ILE A 223 2.84 -8.29 -2.97
CA ILE A 223 3.88 -7.45 -3.59
C ILE A 223 4.80 -6.86 -2.51
N LEU A 224 4.22 -6.43 -1.40
CA LEU A 224 4.94 -5.86 -0.26
C LEU A 224 5.97 -6.87 0.27
N ASP A 225 5.53 -8.10 0.55
CA ASP A 225 6.40 -9.17 1.05
C ASP A 225 7.51 -9.51 0.05
N ALA A 226 7.20 -9.54 -1.25
CA ALA A 226 8.22 -9.75 -2.29
C ALA A 226 9.23 -8.60 -2.39
N ILE A 227 8.81 -7.34 -2.22
CA ILE A 227 9.73 -6.20 -2.19
C ILE A 227 10.63 -6.28 -0.96
N LEU A 228 10.07 -6.65 0.19
CA LEU A 228 10.86 -6.87 1.40
C LEU A 228 11.88 -7.98 1.20
N GLU A 229 11.52 -9.07 0.54
CA GLU A 229 12.45 -10.17 0.23
C GLU A 229 13.60 -9.69 -0.68
N GLU A 230 13.30 -8.97 -1.74
CA GLU A 230 14.30 -8.45 -2.70
C GLU A 230 15.16 -7.30 -2.16
N THR A 231 14.73 -6.66 -1.06
CA THR A 231 15.46 -5.56 -0.40
C THR A 231 16.11 -5.97 0.92
N LYS A 232 15.79 -7.16 1.45
CA LYS A 232 16.42 -7.73 2.64
C LYS A 232 17.85 -8.13 2.29
N TYR A 233 18.79 -7.37 2.86
CA TYR A 233 20.25 -7.51 2.77
C TYR A 233 20.78 -8.75 2.04
N ASN A 234 21.43 -8.48 0.89
CA ASN A 234 22.75 -9.03 0.60
C ASN A 234 23.81 -8.23 1.36
#